data_AF-F9ZKH9-F1
#
_entry.id   AF-F9ZKH9-F1
#
_cell.length_a   1.000
_cell.length_b   1.000
_cell.length_c   1.000
_cell.angle_alpha   90.00
_cell.angle_beta   90.00
_cell.angle_gamma   90.00
#
_symmetry.space_group_name_H-M   'P 1'
#
loop_
_entity.id
_entity.type
_entity.pdbx_description
1 polymer ?
#
loop_
_entity_poly.entity_id
_entity_poly.type
_entity_poly.pdbx_seq_one_letter_code
_entity_poly.pdbx_strand_id
1 'polypeptide(L)'
;MGYKYQSVCHDTLYDFHVAFAQNCHASGSQLGSIYLSCTADSGGYVVMQTYNASTGNPNTAWNYTPQAIPCEVSLINQTGFMWELALILIAGFTIRAIIKAFQ
;
A
#
# COMPACT_ATOMS: atom_id res chain seq x y z
N MET A 1 5.17 3.39 7.82
CA MET A 1 5.24 2.10 7.12
C MET A 1 3.92 1.93 6.40
N GLY A 2 3.93 2.00 5.07
CA GLY A 2 2.71 2.05 4.26
C GLY A 2 2.07 0.67 4.07
N TYR A 3 0.86 0.66 3.54
CA TYR A 3 0.06 -0.53 3.25
C TYR A 3 -0.11 -0.70 1.75
N LYS A 4 0.05 -1.93 1.26
CA LYS A 4 -0.01 -2.25 -0.17
C LYS A 4 -1.42 -2.69 -0.57
N TYR A 5 -1.99 -2.02 -1.57
CA TYR A 5 -3.26 -2.39 -2.19
C TYR A 5 -3.11 -2.38 -3.72
N GLN A 6 -3.45 -3.48 -4.41
CA GLN A 6 -3.43 -3.59 -5.87
C GLN A 6 -2.18 -2.99 -6.56
N SER A 7 -0.98 -3.25 -6.02
CA SER A 7 0.33 -2.72 -6.45
C SER A 7 0.68 -1.27 -6.09
N VAL A 8 -0.23 -0.51 -5.48
CA VAL A 8 0.02 0.83 -4.95
C VAL A 8 0.27 0.78 -3.45
N CYS A 9 1.16 1.63 -2.96
CA CYS A 9 1.44 1.78 -1.54
C CYS A 9 0.83 3.05 -0.98
N HIS A 10 0.11 2.90 0.14
CA HIS A 10 -0.59 3.97 0.84
C HIS A 10 0.09 4.23 2.18
N ASP A 11 0.39 5.48 2.51
CA ASP A 11 1.13 5.82 3.72
C ASP A 11 0.33 5.62 5.00
N THR A 12 -1.00 5.76 4.93
CA THR A 12 -1.90 5.61 6.07
C THR A 12 -2.85 4.42 5.89
N LEU A 13 -3.27 3.87 7.03
CA LEU A 13 -4.26 2.78 7.09
C LEU A 13 -5.62 3.26 6.54
N TYR A 14 -5.92 4.54 6.72
CA TYR A 14 -7.12 5.17 6.15
C TYR A 14 -7.05 5.25 4.62
N ASP A 15 -5.94 5.70 4.04
CA ASP A 15 -5.78 5.77 2.58
C ASP A 15 -5.88 4.39 1.92
N PHE A 16 -5.35 3.36 2.59
CA PHE A 16 -5.53 1.97 2.19
C PHE A 16 -7.00 1.55 2.16
N HIS A 17 -7.76 1.89 3.21
CA HIS A 17 -9.20 1.61 3.24
C HIS A 17 -9.99 2.41 2.22
N VAL A 18 -9.61 3.66 1.95
CA VAL A 18 -10.22 4.48 0.89
C VAL A 18 -9.97 3.86 -0.47
N ALA A 19 -8.74 3.45 -0.77
CA ALA A 19 -8.40 2.77 -2.02
C ALA A 19 -9.12 1.42 -2.15
N PHE A 20 -9.25 0.66 -1.06
CA PHE A 20 -10.05 -0.55 -1.01
C PHE A 20 -11.53 -0.27 -1.30
N ALA A 21 -12.10 0.74 -0.65
CA ALA A 21 -13.50 1.14 -0.80
C ALA A 21 -13.83 1.58 -2.24
N GLN A 22 -12.93 2.34 -2.88
CA GLN A 22 -13.06 2.76 -4.27
C GLN A 22 -13.03 1.59 -5.25
N ASN A 23 -12.18 0.59 -5.00
CA ASN A 23 -12.07 -0.61 -5.84
C ASN A 23 -13.10 -1.69 -5.51
N CYS A 24 -13.86 -1.52 -4.43
CA CYS A 24 -14.95 -2.40 -4.07
C CYS A 24 -16.07 -2.44 -5.14
N HIS A 25 -16.09 -1.45 -6.04
CA HIS A 25 -16.95 -1.40 -7.23
C HIS A 25 -16.61 -2.47 -8.30
N ALA A 26 -15.44 -3.12 -8.25
CA ALA A 26 -14.99 -4.05 -9.30
C ALA A 26 -15.35 -5.52 -9.03
N SER A 27 -15.82 -5.87 -7.84
CA SER A 27 -16.43 -7.19 -7.59
C SER A 27 -17.89 -7.16 -8.03
N GLY A 28 -18.09 -6.86 -9.31
CA GLY A 28 -19.33 -7.03 -10.04
C GLY A 28 -19.68 -8.52 -10.13
N SER A 29 -19.97 -9.14 -8.99
CA SER A 29 -20.99 -10.16 -8.94
C SER A 29 -22.32 -9.40 -9.05
N GLN A 30 -22.69 -9.03 -10.28
CA GLN A 30 -24.08 -8.76 -10.62
C GLN A 30 -24.87 -10.04 -10.33
N LEU A 31 -25.21 -10.25 -9.06
CA LEU A 31 -26.19 -11.24 -8.62
C LEU A 31 -27.58 -10.69 -8.96
N GLY A 32 -27.83 -10.38 -10.23
CA GLY A 32 -29.13 -10.08 -10.84
C GLY A 32 -29.93 -8.87 -10.33
N SER A 33 -29.83 -8.46 -9.07
CA SER A 33 -30.66 -7.42 -8.45
C SER A 33 -30.03 -6.70 -7.24
N ILE A 34 -28.72 -6.84 -6.98
CA ILE A 34 -28.07 -6.19 -5.83
C ILE A 34 -26.76 -5.53 -6.27
N TYR A 35 -26.52 -4.28 -5.87
CA TYR A 35 -25.23 -3.60 -6.00
C TYR A 35 -24.57 -3.39 -4.63
N LEU A 36 -23.24 -3.47 -4.59
CA LEU A 36 -22.44 -3.29 -3.38
C LEU A 36 -21.82 -1.90 -3.38
N SER A 37 -21.93 -1.20 -2.26
CA SER A 37 -21.22 0.04 -1.95
C SER A 37 -20.28 -0.22 -0.80
N CYS A 38 -19.09 0.38 -0.83
CA CYS A 38 -18.12 0.27 0.24
C CYS A 38 -17.62 1.65 0.62
N THR A 39 -17.58 1.92 1.93
CA THR A 39 -17.18 3.21 2.48
C THR A 39 -16.09 2.99 3.51
N ALA A 40 -14.98 3.70 3.38
CA ALA A 40 -13.90 3.65 4.38
C ALA A 40 -14.31 4.43 5.63
N ASP A 41 -14.21 3.79 6.80
CA ASP A 41 -14.42 4.44 8.09
C ASP A 41 -13.08 4.82 8.74
N SER A 42 -13.08 5.91 9.51
CA SER A 42 -11.90 6.38 10.24
C SER A 42 -11.51 5.47 11.40
N GLY A 43 -12.41 4.57 11.84
CA GLY A 43 -12.16 3.55 12.86
C GLY A 43 -11.34 2.35 12.39
N GLY A 44 -10.84 2.36 11.16
CA GLY A 44 -9.96 1.29 10.65
C GLY A 44 -10.71 0.07 10.11
N TYR A 45 -11.90 0.27 9.55
CA TYR A 45 -12.65 -0.76 8.84
C TYR A 45 -13.35 -0.15 7.61
N VAL A 46 -13.79 -1.01 6.70
CA VAL A 46 -14.58 -0.64 5.53
C VAL A 46 -16.01 -1.10 5.78
N VAL A 47 -16.96 -0.18 5.73
CA VAL A 47 -18.39 -0.49 5.79
C VAL A 47 -18.83 -0.95 4.42
N MET A 48 -19.24 -2.20 4.32
CA MET A 48 -19.82 -2.78 3.11
C MET A 48 -21.35 -2.74 3.24
N GLN A 49 -22.02 -2.23 2.22
CA GLN A 49 -23.47 -2.10 2.18
C GLN A 49 -23.99 -2.59 0.85
N THR A 50 -24.97 -3.49 0.88
CA THR A 50 -25.67 -3.93 -0.32
C THR A 50 -26.94 -3.13 -0.51
N TYR A 51 -27.33 -2.91 -1.75
CA TYR A 51 -28.55 -2.22 -2.12
C TYR A 51 -29.30 -3.04 -3.15
N ASN A 52 -30.61 -3.11 -3.00
CA ASN A 52 -31.45 -3.73 -4.02
C ASN A 52 -31.52 -2.82 -5.25
N ALA A 53 -31.08 -3.30 -6.40
CA ALA A 53 -31.06 -2.59 -7.68
C ALA A 53 -32.47 -2.23 -8.19
N SER A 54 -33.52 -2.93 -7.73
CA SER A 54 -34.91 -2.67 -8.15
C SER A 54 -35.60 -1.58 -7.31
N THR A 55 -35.26 -1.47 -6.01
CA THR A 55 -35.95 -0.55 -5.08
C THR A 55 -35.04 0.55 -4.54
N GLY A 56 -33.72 0.46 -4.74
CA GLY A 56 -32.73 1.37 -4.16
C GLY A 56 -32.60 1.24 -2.63
N ASN A 57 -33.32 0.32 -2.00
CA ASN A 57 -33.31 0.20 -0.56
C ASN A 57 -31.98 -0.42 -0.08
N PRO A 58 -31.39 0.17 0.98
CA PRO A 58 -30.24 -0.42 1.63
C PRO A 58 -30.63 -1.71 2.33
N ASN A 59 -29.85 -2.77 2.08
CA ASN A 59 -29.83 -3.97 2.90
C ASN A 59 -28.84 -3.80 4.06
N THR A 60 -28.64 -4.87 4.82
CA THR A 60 -27.74 -4.93 5.98
C THR A 60 -26.33 -4.48 5.61
N ALA A 61 -25.81 -3.53 6.38
CA ALA A 61 -24.40 -3.14 6.33
C ALA A 61 -23.57 -3.99 7.28
N TRP A 62 -22.33 -4.29 6.90
CA TRP A 62 -21.38 -5.00 7.76
C TRP A 62 -20.00 -4.36 7.70
N ASN A 63 -19.26 -4.50 8.79
CA ASN A 63 -17.90 -3.99 8.90
C ASN A 63 -16.94 -5.07 8.42
N TYR A 64 -16.12 -4.73 7.44
CA TYR A 64 -15.06 -5.58 6.92
C TYR A 64 -13.70 -4.93 7.15
N THR A 65 -12.79 -5.67 7.78
CA THR A 65 -11.41 -5.24 8.00
C THR A 65 -10.50 -5.95 6.98
N PRO A 66 -10.10 -5.29 5.89
CA PRO A 66 -9.18 -5.88 4.92
C PRO A 66 -7.82 -6.16 5.58
N GLN A 67 -7.18 -7.27 5.18
CA GLN A 67 -5.85 -7.60 5.66
C GLN A 67 -4.84 -6.58 5.16
N ALA A 68 -4.20 -5.89 6.10
CA ALA A 68 -3.24 -4.84 5.81
C ALA A 68 -1.88 -5.48 5.47
N ILE A 69 -1.57 -5.59 4.17
CA ILE A 69 -0.27 -6.09 3.70
C ILE A 69 0.74 -4.94 3.81
N PRO A 70 1.84 -5.09 4.55
CA PRO A 70 2.86 -4.06 4.62
C PRO A 70 3.44 -3.80 3.21
N CYS A 71 3.53 -2.54 2.82
CA CYS A 71 4.31 -2.15 1.67
C CYS A 71 5.79 -2.33 2.01
N GLU A 72 6.36 -3.43 1.56
CA GLU A 72 7.80 -3.64 1.65
C GLU A 72 8.49 -2.55 0.82
N VAL A 73 9.27 -1.69 1.47
CA VAL A 73 10.34 -0.99 0.77
C VAL A 73 11.24 -2.07 0.20
N SER A 74 11.37 -2.11 -1.14
CA SER A 74 12.21 -3.11 -1.79
C SER A 74 13.61 -3.10 -1.18
N LEU A 75 13.93 -4.11 -0.37
CA LEU A 75 15.22 -4.28 0.31
C LEU A 75 16.39 -4.29 -0.70
N ILE A 76 16.10 -4.65 -1.95
CA ILE A 76 17.05 -4.68 -3.07
C ILE A 76 17.59 -3.28 -3.38
N ASN A 77 16.75 -2.24 -3.33
CA ASN A 77 17.21 -0.86 -3.58
C ASN A 77 18.01 -0.30 -2.39
N GLN A 78 17.68 -0.70 -1.16
CA GLN A 78 18.38 -0.22 0.02
C GLN A 78 19.77 -0.88 0.17
N THR A 79 19.88 -2.16 -0.14
CA THR A 79 21.16 -2.89 -0.15
C THR A 79 22.08 -2.43 -1.28
N GLY A 80 21.53 -2.17 -2.48
CA GLY A 80 22.27 -1.56 -3.59
C GLY A 80 22.84 -0.19 -3.23
N PHE A 81 22.01 0.69 -2.66
CA PHE A 81 22.46 2.01 -2.21
C PHE A 81 23.54 1.94 -1.12
N MET A 82 23.38 1.05 -0.14
CA MET A 82 24.39 0.83 0.91
C MET A 82 25.73 0.34 0.34
N TRP A 83 25.68 -0.53 -0.67
CA TRP A 83 26.87 -1.07 -1.34
C TRP A 83 27.61 0.01 -2.13
N GLU A 84 26.89 0.83 -2.91
CA GLU A 84 27.50 1.95 -3.63
C GLU A 84 28.13 2.97 -2.68
N LEU A 85 27.46 3.28 -1.57
CA LEU A 85 27.97 4.22 -0.57
C LEU A 85 29.24 3.69 0.12
N ALA A 86 29.29 2.38 0.40
CA ALA A 86 30.48 1.72 0.92
C ALA A 86 31.66 1.77 -0.08
N LEU A 87 31.42 1.52 -1.37
CA LEU A 87 32.46 1.58 -2.40
C LEU A 87 33.05 2.99 -2.55
N ILE A 88 32.21 4.03 -2.51
CA ILE A 88 32.67 5.44 -2.59
C ILE A 88 33.57 5.79 -1.40
N LEU A 89 33.23 5.34 -0.19
CA LEU A 89 34.04 5.55 1.01
C LEU A 89 35.41 4.86 0.89
N ILE A 90 35.44 3.61 0.41
CA ILE A 90 36.69 2.86 0.20
C ILE A 90 37.56 3.55 -0.86
N ALA A 91 36.98 4.02 -1.95
CA ALA A 91 37.69 4.77 -2.99
C ALA A 91 38.31 6.08 -2.44
N GLY A 92 37.55 6.83 -1.62
CA GLY A 92 38.08 8.04 -0.98
C GLY A 92 39.24 7.77 -0.02
N PHE A 93 39.14 6.70 0.79
CA PHE A 93 40.22 6.30 1.71
C PHE A 93 41.47 5.81 0.98
N THR A 94 41.31 5.03 -0.09
CA THR A 94 42.45 4.52 -0.88
C THR A 94 43.21 5.64 -1.58
N ILE A 95 42.52 6.61 -2.19
CA ILE A 95 43.16 7.79 -2.79
C ILE A 95 43.96 8.56 -1.72
N ARG A 96 43.37 8.78 -0.54
CA ARG A 96 44.06 9.47 0.56
C ARG A 96 45.28 8.70 1.07
N ALA A 97 45.20 7.36 1.12
CA ALA A 97 46.32 6.51 1.53
C ALA A 97 47.46 6.53 0.49
N ILE A 98 47.13 6.50 -0.80
CA ILE A 98 48.11 6.58 -1.90
C ILE A 98 48.83 7.93 -1.87
N ILE A 99 48.10 9.04 -1.77
CA ILE A 99 48.73 10.38 -1.73
C ILE A 99 49.73 10.50 -0.56
N LYS A 100 49.39 9.95 0.61
CA LYS A 100 50.28 9.94 1.77
C LYS A 100 51.47 8.99 1.67
N ALA A 101 51.42 7.98 0.80
CA ALA A 101 52.52 7.05 0.59
C ALA A 101 53.59 7.60 -0.38
N PHE A 102 53.24 8.59 -1.20
CA PHE A 102 54.13 9.21 -2.20
C PHE A 102 54.53 10.66 -1.87
N GLN A 103 54.12 11.18 -0.71
CA GLN A 103 54.68 12.39 -0.08
C GLN A 103 55.68 12.00 1.00
#